data_AF-A0A3B6KRV2-F1
#
_entry.id   AF-A0A3B6KRV2-F1
#
_cell.length_a   1.000
_cell.length_b   1.000
_cell.length_c   1.000
_cell.angle_alpha   90.00
_cell.angle_beta   90.00
_cell.angle_gamma   90.00
#
_symmetry.space_group_name_H-M   'P 1'
#
loop_
_entity.id
_entity.type
_entity.pdbx_description
1 polymer ?
#
loop_
_entity_poly.entity_id
_entity_poly.type
_entity_poly.pdbx_seq_one_letter_code
_entity_poly.pdbx_strand_id
1 'polypeptide(L)'
;MRALPMAVSRGAVACATPAAAAAAVPRRSMLLSTAAAGAALQSDPIRLMSTPKLKLRASAGAAQAAATSFSSNDEAFTWAKKDNRRLLHVVYRVGDIDRTIKFYTECLGMKLLRKRDIPEEKYTNAFLGYGPEETNFAIELTYNYGVDSYDIGAGFGHFGIATDDVAKTVELIRAKGGKVTREPGPVKGGKTVIAFIEDPDGYKFEILERPGTPEPLCQVMLRVGDLDRAISFYEKACGMKLLRKRDNPEYKYTVAMMGYGPEDQNAVLELTYNYGVTEYDKGSAYAQIAIGTDDVYKTAEVVKLSGGKVVREAGPLPGIGTKITAILDPDGWKSVFVDNIDFAKELE
;
A
#
# COMPACT_ATOMS: atom_id res chain seq x y z
N MET A 1 -15.59 -52.18 48.28
CA MET A 1 -15.88 -50.73 48.31
C MET A 1 -14.64 -49.98 47.88
N ARG A 2 -14.81 -49.06 46.91
CA ARG A 2 -13.96 -47.98 46.35
C ARG A 2 -12.66 -47.63 47.11
N ALA A 3 -11.58 -47.09 46.54
CA ALA A 3 -11.05 -46.84 45.19
C ALA A 3 -9.66 -46.17 45.44
N LEU A 4 -8.65 -46.45 44.62
CA LEU A 4 -7.49 -45.56 44.42
C LEU A 4 -7.93 -44.37 43.50
N PRO A 5 -7.21 -43.22 43.36
CA PRO A 5 -5.75 -43.19 43.15
C PRO A 5 -4.93 -41.93 43.58
N MET A 6 -3.60 -42.09 43.45
CA MET A 6 -2.53 -41.18 42.96
C MET A 6 -2.46 -39.70 43.40
N ALA A 7 -1.36 -39.26 44.03
CA ALA A 7 -0.12 -38.66 43.45
C ALA A 7 -0.32 -37.19 43.02
N VAL A 8 0.56 -36.19 43.13
CA VAL A 8 2.03 -36.04 43.17
C VAL A 8 2.36 -34.73 43.91
N SER A 9 3.57 -34.66 44.45
CA SER A 9 4.20 -33.56 45.18
C SER A 9 4.62 -32.32 44.36
N ARG A 10 4.54 -31.16 45.02
CA ARG A 10 5.52 -30.05 45.12
C ARG A 10 6.12 -29.42 43.85
N GLY A 11 6.07 -28.09 43.85
CA GLY A 11 7.28 -27.27 43.63
C GLY A 11 7.18 -26.26 42.51
N ALA A 12 6.64 -25.07 42.81
CA ALA A 12 6.87 -23.88 42.00
C ALA A 12 8.35 -23.47 42.13
N VAL A 13 9.05 -23.38 41.01
CA VAL A 13 10.34 -22.70 40.89
C VAL A 13 10.23 -21.75 39.70
N ALA A 14 10.22 -20.46 40.02
CA ALA A 14 10.38 -19.38 39.06
C ALA A 14 11.84 -19.38 38.59
N CYS A 15 12.04 -19.49 37.28
CA CYS A 15 13.36 -19.31 36.66
C CYS A 15 13.30 -18.05 35.79
N ALA A 16 13.92 -16.98 36.29
CA ALA A 16 14.22 -15.77 35.55
C ALA A 16 15.44 -16.02 34.66
N THR A 17 15.32 -15.80 33.35
CA THR A 17 16.44 -15.81 32.42
C THR A 17 17.01 -14.39 32.25
N PRO A 18 18.34 -14.21 32.23
CA PRO A 18 18.96 -12.90 32.17
C PRO A 18 18.97 -12.32 30.75
N ALA A 19 18.84 -11.00 30.69
CA ALA A 19 18.98 -10.17 29.50
C ALA A 19 20.39 -10.28 28.92
N ALA A 20 20.50 -10.60 27.63
CA ALA A 20 21.73 -10.46 26.86
C ALA A 20 21.73 -9.10 26.15
N ALA A 21 22.70 -8.26 26.49
CA ALA A 21 22.97 -6.99 25.83
C ALA A 21 23.52 -7.25 24.42
N ALA A 22 22.79 -6.85 23.39
CA ALA A 22 23.28 -6.80 22.02
C ALA A 22 23.94 -5.43 21.78
N ALA A 23 25.19 -5.47 21.31
CA ALA A 23 26.02 -4.31 21.03
C ALA A 23 25.41 -3.41 19.95
N ALA A 24 25.47 -2.09 20.19
CA ALA A 24 25.02 -1.06 19.27
C ALA A 24 25.88 -1.03 17.99
N VAL A 25 25.25 -1.29 16.85
CA VAL A 25 25.81 -1.05 15.52
C VAL A 25 25.42 0.38 15.10
N PRO A 26 26.35 1.21 14.60
CA PRO A 26 26.04 2.61 14.31
C PRO A 26 25.03 2.71 13.16
N ARG A 27 23.90 3.39 13.44
CA ARG A 27 22.85 3.71 12.47
C ARG A 27 23.41 4.60 11.36
N ARG A 28 23.63 4.02 10.18
CA ARG A 28 23.70 4.79 8.93
C ARG A 28 22.28 5.03 8.45
N SER A 29 21.86 6.29 8.49
CA SER A 29 20.62 6.76 7.88
C SER A 29 20.68 6.48 6.37
N MET A 30 19.91 5.51 5.89
CA MET A 30 19.58 5.35 4.48
C MET A 30 18.12 5.76 4.29
N LEU A 31 17.92 7.04 4.02
CA LEU A 31 16.81 7.47 3.18
C LEU A 31 17.23 7.17 1.73
N LEU A 32 16.48 6.32 1.01
CA LEU A 32 16.02 6.53 -0.36
C LEU A 32 15.38 5.23 -0.89
N SER A 33 14.16 5.35 -1.39
CA SER A 33 13.71 4.64 -2.60
C SER A 33 12.45 5.34 -3.13
N THR A 34 12.64 6.54 -3.67
CA THR A 34 11.98 6.92 -4.91
C THR A 34 12.82 6.32 -6.02
N ALA A 35 12.35 5.25 -6.66
CA ALA A 35 12.94 4.80 -7.92
C ALA A 35 12.62 5.88 -8.98
N ALA A 36 13.53 6.86 -9.08
CA ALA A 36 13.75 7.78 -10.19
C ALA A 36 14.79 8.84 -9.77
N ALA A 37 16.00 8.68 -10.30
CA ALA A 37 17.07 9.65 -10.57
C ALA A 37 17.70 10.45 -9.41
N GLY A 38 18.99 10.19 -9.17
CA GLY A 38 19.89 11.04 -8.38
C GLY A 38 21.36 10.71 -8.61
N ALA A 39 21.90 11.04 -9.79
CA ALA A 39 23.35 10.98 -10.04
C ALA A 39 23.99 12.34 -9.75
N ALA A 40 24.84 12.41 -8.73
CA ALA A 40 25.67 13.58 -8.43
C ALA A 40 27.04 13.43 -9.12
N LEU A 41 27.36 14.35 -10.04
CA LEU A 41 28.70 14.52 -10.59
C LEU A 41 29.40 15.68 -9.86
N GLN A 42 30.53 15.39 -9.23
CA GLN A 42 31.49 16.39 -8.74
C GLN A 42 32.15 17.10 -9.92
N SER A 43 32.34 18.43 -9.81
CA SER A 43 33.23 19.18 -10.69
C SER A 43 34.15 20.06 -9.87
N ASP A 44 35.45 19.94 -10.14
CA ASP A 44 36.51 20.80 -9.59
C ASP A 44 36.51 22.19 -10.26
N PRO A 45 37.01 23.25 -9.58
CA PRO A 45 36.82 24.62 -10.03
C PRO A 45 37.83 25.02 -11.11
N ILE A 46 37.32 25.48 -12.26
CA ILE A 46 38.13 26.18 -13.27
C ILE A 46 37.92 27.70 -13.20
N ARG A 47 39.06 28.37 -13.31
CA ARG A 47 39.41 29.79 -13.10
C ARG A 47 38.60 30.80 -13.94
N LEU A 48 38.27 31.92 -13.30
CA LEU A 48 37.55 33.09 -13.81
C LEU A 48 38.33 33.85 -14.92
N MET A 49 37.69 34.11 -16.06
CA MET A 49 38.07 35.14 -17.04
C MET A 49 36.80 35.83 -17.56
N SER A 50 36.86 37.14 -17.74
CA SER A 50 35.71 38.07 -17.84
C SER A 50 35.31 38.48 -19.27
N THR A 51 33.99 38.72 -19.45
CA THR A 51 33.27 39.55 -20.46
C THR A 51 33.02 38.97 -21.88
N PRO A 52 32.02 39.46 -22.66
CA PRO A 52 30.93 40.44 -22.40
C PRO A 52 29.50 39.91 -22.67
N LYS A 53 28.50 40.73 -22.30
CA LYS A 53 27.04 40.47 -22.32
C LYS A 53 26.49 40.16 -23.72
N LEU A 54 25.88 38.98 -23.89
CA LEU A 54 24.99 38.66 -25.01
C LEU A 54 23.53 38.65 -24.52
N LYS A 55 22.66 39.45 -25.14
CA LYS A 55 21.21 39.41 -24.92
C LYS A 55 20.65 38.11 -25.50
N LEU A 56 20.29 37.16 -24.65
CA LEU A 56 19.58 35.96 -25.07
C LEU A 56 18.08 36.27 -25.15
N ARG A 57 17.51 36.11 -26.35
CA ARG A 57 16.06 36.05 -26.59
C ARG A 57 15.54 34.79 -25.88
N ALA A 58 14.60 34.96 -24.95
CA ALA A 58 13.92 33.83 -24.31
C ALA A 58 13.16 33.02 -25.37
N SER A 59 13.54 31.76 -25.53
CA SER A 59 12.77 30.77 -26.29
C SER A 59 11.50 30.42 -25.51
N ALA A 60 10.37 30.41 -26.22
CA ALA A 60 9.08 29.95 -25.71
C ALA A 60 9.17 28.48 -25.28
N GLY A 61 9.31 28.24 -23.97
CA GLY A 61 9.36 26.90 -23.37
C GLY A 61 9.10 26.88 -21.87
N ALA A 62 8.67 27.99 -21.27
CA ALA A 62 8.44 28.11 -19.83
C ALA A 62 7.16 28.90 -19.55
N ALA A 63 6.03 28.41 -20.07
CA ALA A 63 4.72 29.04 -19.85
C ALA A 63 3.62 27.99 -19.77
N GLN A 64 3.70 27.07 -18.80
CA GLN A 64 2.54 26.31 -18.33
C GLN A 64 2.74 25.85 -16.88
N ALA A 65 2.91 26.82 -15.97
CA ALA A 65 2.82 26.58 -14.53
C ALA A 65 2.19 27.81 -13.86
N ALA A 66 1.01 28.21 -14.34
CA ALA A 66 0.10 28.95 -13.50
C ALA A 66 -0.62 27.90 -12.64
N ALA A 67 -0.07 27.62 -11.46
CA ALA A 67 -0.77 26.87 -10.43
C ALA A 67 -2.13 27.55 -10.21
N THR A 68 -3.21 26.89 -10.60
CA THR A 68 -4.56 27.37 -10.30
C THR A 68 -4.81 27.02 -8.84
N SER A 69 -4.33 27.88 -7.95
CA SER A 69 -4.58 27.74 -6.53
C SER A 69 -6.07 27.81 -6.24
N PHE A 70 -6.59 26.90 -5.42
CA PHE A 70 -7.98 26.94 -4.97
C PHE A 70 -8.25 28.24 -4.21
N SER A 71 -9.43 28.83 -4.41
CA SER A 71 -9.82 30.06 -3.71
C SER A 71 -10.21 29.81 -2.24
N SER A 72 -10.52 28.55 -1.90
CA SER A 72 -10.88 28.12 -0.54
C SER A 72 -10.65 26.61 -0.35
N ASN A 73 -10.59 26.19 0.91
CA ASN A 73 -10.52 24.76 1.26
C ASN A 73 -11.77 23.99 0.80
N ASP A 74 -12.95 24.61 0.85
CA ASP A 74 -14.20 23.98 0.43
C ASP A 74 -14.21 23.70 -1.08
N GLU A 75 -13.68 24.62 -1.89
CA GLU A 75 -13.47 24.40 -3.32
C GLU A 75 -12.50 23.24 -3.58
N ALA A 76 -11.37 23.21 -2.87
CA ALA A 76 -10.36 22.16 -2.97
C ALA A 76 -10.94 20.77 -2.65
N PHE A 77 -11.64 20.64 -1.52
CA PHE A 77 -12.24 19.36 -1.10
C PHE A 77 -13.42 18.96 -2.00
N THR A 78 -14.16 19.92 -2.53
CA THR A 78 -15.21 19.66 -3.52
C THR A 78 -14.62 19.15 -4.84
N TRP A 79 -13.50 19.73 -5.28
CA TRP A 79 -12.79 19.25 -6.46
C TRP A 79 -12.28 17.81 -6.25
N ALA A 80 -11.62 17.52 -5.12
CA ALA A 80 -11.09 16.18 -4.86
C ALA A 80 -12.17 15.08 -4.87
N LYS A 81 -13.40 15.40 -4.44
CA LYS A 81 -14.56 14.49 -4.49
C LYS A 81 -15.17 14.32 -5.89
N LYS A 82 -14.93 15.26 -6.81
CA LYS A 82 -15.46 15.25 -8.18
C LYS A 82 -14.45 14.74 -9.22
N ASP A 83 -13.17 14.79 -8.88
CA ASP A 83 -12.07 14.25 -9.68
C ASP A 83 -12.29 12.77 -9.99
N ASN A 84 -11.88 12.34 -11.18
CA ASN A 84 -12.04 10.95 -11.61
C ASN A 84 -10.92 10.09 -10.99
N ARG A 85 -11.18 9.57 -9.80
CA ARG A 85 -10.20 8.78 -9.04
C ARG A 85 -10.49 7.29 -9.08
N ARG A 86 -9.41 6.50 -9.11
CA ARG A 86 -9.46 5.04 -9.11
C ARG A 86 -8.28 4.47 -8.34
N LEU A 87 -8.49 3.41 -7.56
CA LEU A 87 -7.37 2.62 -7.04
C LEU A 87 -6.76 1.82 -8.20
N LEU A 88 -5.47 2.02 -8.46
CA LEU A 88 -4.78 1.42 -9.62
C LEU A 88 -4.13 0.11 -9.22
N HIS A 89 -3.20 0.18 -8.28
CA HIS A 89 -2.50 -0.99 -7.76
C HIS A 89 -1.93 -0.73 -6.37
N VAL A 90 -1.61 -1.80 -5.66
CA VAL A 90 -0.80 -1.75 -4.44
C VAL A 90 0.62 -2.22 -4.73
N VAL A 91 1.61 -1.49 -4.23
CA VAL A 91 3.03 -1.81 -4.43
C VAL A 91 3.63 -2.34 -3.14
N TYR A 92 4.28 -3.50 -3.22
CA TYR A 92 5.04 -4.05 -2.11
C TYR A 92 6.16 -4.96 -2.59
N ARG A 93 7.08 -5.26 -1.68
CA ARG A 93 8.35 -5.91 -2.00
C ARG A 93 8.31 -7.40 -1.67
N VAL A 94 8.97 -8.21 -2.50
CA VAL A 94 9.04 -9.66 -2.34
C VAL A 94 10.48 -10.13 -2.41
N GLY A 95 10.80 -11.19 -1.66
CA GLY A 95 12.14 -11.79 -1.64
C GLY A 95 12.43 -12.69 -2.84
N ASP A 96 11.39 -13.27 -3.43
CA ASP A 96 11.49 -14.13 -4.62
C ASP A 96 10.27 -13.91 -5.53
N ILE A 97 10.48 -13.18 -6.63
CA ILE A 97 9.39 -12.78 -7.51
C ILE A 97 8.74 -13.97 -8.23
N ASP A 98 9.50 -14.99 -8.60
CA ASP A 98 8.98 -16.12 -9.36
C ASP A 98 8.19 -17.06 -8.44
N ARG A 99 8.65 -17.25 -7.20
CA ARG A 99 7.90 -17.95 -6.16
C ARG A 99 6.56 -17.26 -5.88
N THR A 100 6.55 -15.94 -5.77
CA THR A 100 5.32 -15.19 -5.47
C THR A 100 4.37 -15.15 -6.67
N ILE A 101 4.88 -14.96 -7.90
CA ILE A 101 4.07 -15.08 -9.13
C ILE A 101 3.42 -16.46 -9.20
N LYS A 102 4.17 -17.54 -8.94
CA LYS A 102 3.65 -18.90 -8.95
C LYS A 102 2.57 -19.09 -7.88
N PHE A 103 2.79 -18.56 -6.68
CA PHE A 103 1.81 -18.65 -5.60
C PHE A 103 0.51 -17.94 -5.97
N TYR A 104 0.58 -16.70 -6.47
CA TYR A 104 -0.63 -15.94 -6.82
C TYR A 104 -1.36 -16.51 -8.04
N THR A 105 -0.63 -17.03 -9.02
CA THR A 105 -1.27 -17.64 -10.20
C THR A 105 -1.88 -19.01 -9.86
N GLU A 106 -1.17 -19.89 -9.16
CA GLU A 106 -1.66 -21.24 -8.88
C GLU A 106 -2.60 -21.35 -7.68
N CYS A 107 -2.42 -20.52 -6.64
CA CYS A 107 -3.19 -20.62 -5.40
C CYS A 107 -4.33 -19.61 -5.34
N LEU A 108 -4.11 -18.39 -5.85
CA LEU A 108 -5.09 -17.29 -5.78
C LEU A 108 -5.82 -17.07 -7.11
N GLY A 109 -5.42 -17.73 -8.19
CA GLY A 109 -6.06 -17.64 -9.50
C GLY A 109 -5.85 -16.29 -10.20
N MET A 110 -4.85 -15.51 -9.78
CA MET A 110 -4.49 -14.26 -10.46
C MET A 110 -3.83 -14.54 -11.81
N LYS A 111 -3.82 -13.54 -12.68
CA LYS A 111 -3.07 -13.52 -13.93
C LYS A 111 -1.83 -12.67 -13.77
N LEU A 112 -0.70 -13.11 -14.32
CA LEU A 112 0.44 -12.22 -14.56
C LEU A 112 0.06 -11.32 -15.74
N LEU A 113 -0.10 -10.03 -15.48
CA LEU A 113 -0.54 -9.03 -16.44
C LEU A 113 0.65 -8.52 -17.23
N ARG A 114 1.70 -8.07 -16.52
CA ARG A 114 2.96 -7.58 -17.10
C ARG A 114 4.13 -7.89 -16.18
N LYS A 115 5.33 -8.02 -16.72
CA LYS A 115 6.59 -8.14 -15.96
C LYS A 115 7.62 -7.24 -16.62
N ARG A 116 8.29 -6.41 -15.84
CA ARG A 116 9.32 -5.47 -16.33
C ARG A 116 10.57 -5.63 -15.51
N ASP A 117 11.70 -5.88 -16.17
CA ASP A 117 13.00 -5.91 -15.53
C ASP A 117 13.72 -4.58 -15.77
N ILE A 118 14.33 -4.01 -14.72
CA ILE A 118 15.07 -2.74 -14.77
C ILE A 118 16.48 -2.97 -14.20
N PRO A 119 17.38 -3.63 -14.95
CA PRO A 119 18.72 -3.97 -14.47
C PRO A 119 19.56 -2.77 -14.03
N GLU A 120 19.33 -1.61 -14.64
CA GLU A 120 20.05 -0.35 -14.40
C GLU A 120 19.78 0.18 -12.99
N GLU A 121 18.57 -0.08 -12.48
CA GLU A 121 18.14 0.27 -11.12
C GLU A 121 18.07 -0.95 -10.19
N LYS A 122 18.46 -2.14 -10.68
CA LYS A 122 18.56 -3.40 -9.94
C LYS A 122 17.25 -3.89 -9.31
N TYR A 123 16.14 -3.79 -10.05
CA TYR A 123 14.87 -4.35 -9.61
C TYR A 123 14.03 -4.88 -10.77
N THR A 124 13.10 -5.78 -10.44
CA THR A 124 12.06 -6.30 -11.35
C THR A 124 10.69 -5.99 -10.76
N ASN A 125 9.76 -5.53 -11.60
CA ASN A 125 8.35 -5.47 -11.28
C ASN A 125 7.55 -6.61 -11.93
N ALA A 126 6.50 -7.06 -11.25
CA ALA A 126 5.46 -7.90 -11.83
C ALA A 126 4.08 -7.40 -11.40
N PHE A 127 3.17 -7.27 -12.36
CA PHE A 127 1.81 -6.83 -12.15
C PHE A 127 0.87 -8.04 -12.22
N LEU A 128 0.09 -8.26 -11.17
CA LEU A 128 -0.85 -9.38 -11.07
C LEU A 128 -2.23 -8.92 -10.64
N GLY A 129 -3.27 -9.56 -11.18
CA GLY A 129 -4.65 -9.23 -10.83
C GLY A 129 -5.64 -10.18 -11.49
N TYR A 130 -6.93 -9.86 -11.37
CA TYR A 130 -8.02 -10.68 -11.92
C TYR A 130 -8.52 -10.20 -13.30
N GLY A 131 -8.08 -9.03 -13.72
CA GLY A 131 -8.43 -8.41 -15.00
C GLY A 131 -7.37 -7.41 -15.46
N PRO A 132 -7.59 -6.75 -16.62
CA PRO A 132 -6.68 -5.77 -17.19
C PRO A 132 -6.59 -4.51 -16.30
N GLU A 133 -5.41 -3.90 -16.21
CA GLU A 133 -5.10 -2.81 -15.25
C GLU A 133 -5.84 -1.49 -15.54
N GLU A 134 -6.35 -1.35 -16.77
CA GLU A 134 -7.23 -0.27 -17.22
C GLU A 134 -8.51 -0.22 -16.40
N THR A 135 -9.05 -1.39 -16.03
CA THR A 135 -10.35 -1.52 -15.36
C THR A 135 -10.27 -2.12 -13.97
N ASN A 136 -9.22 -2.86 -13.66
CA ASN A 136 -9.09 -3.60 -12.39
C ASN A 136 -7.98 -3.03 -11.50
N PHE A 137 -8.13 -3.29 -10.21
CA PHE A 137 -7.08 -3.11 -9.22
C PHE A 137 -6.06 -4.25 -9.32
N ALA A 138 -4.77 -3.92 -9.24
CA ALA A 138 -3.70 -4.88 -9.36
C ALA A 138 -2.73 -4.86 -8.17
N ILE A 139 -1.89 -5.88 -8.11
CA ILE A 139 -0.70 -5.94 -7.26
C ILE A 139 0.50 -5.65 -8.15
N GLU A 140 1.32 -4.68 -7.74
CA GLU A 140 2.66 -4.49 -8.27
C GLU A 140 3.67 -5.06 -7.26
N LEU A 141 4.28 -6.19 -7.63
CA LEU A 141 5.40 -6.75 -6.91
C LEU A 141 6.69 -6.00 -7.29
N THR A 142 7.55 -5.75 -6.31
CA THR A 142 8.91 -5.25 -6.54
C THR A 142 9.92 -6.21 -5.93
N TYR A 143 10.77 -6.81 -6.78
CA TYR A 143 11.93 -7.57 -6.36
C TYR A 143 13.19 -6.72 -6.55
N ASN A 144 13.90 -6.43 -5.46
CA ASN A 144 15.20 -5.79 -5.52
C ASN A 144 16.28 -6.86 -5.55
N TYR A 145 17.24 -6.75 -6.47
CA TYR A 145 18.21 -7.82 -6.72
C TYR A 145 19.01 -8.16 -5.46
N GLY A 146 19.00 -9.45 -5.09
CA GLY A 146 19.74 -9.95 -3.94
C GLY A 146 19.14 -9.59 -2.57
N VAL A 147 17.95 -8.99 -2.52
CA VAL A 147 17.21 -8.77 -1.27
C VAL A 147 16.09 -9.81 -1.17
N ASP A 148 16.23 -10.75 -0.24
CA ASP A 148 15.42 -11.97 -0.14
C ASP A 148 14.37 -11.92 0.98
N SER A 149 14.31 -10.83 1.74
CA SER A 149 13.39 -10.68 2.86
C SER A 149 13.14 -9.20 3.19
N TYR A 150 11.94 -8.92 3.70
CA TYR A 150 11.53 -7.60 4.14
C TYR A 150 10.78 -7.69 5.46
N ASP A 151 10.79 -6.58 6.21
CA ASP A 151 10.00 -6.48 7.43
C ASP A 151 8.60 -5.98 7.09
N ILE A 152 7.56 -6.77 7.34
CA ILE A 152 6.16 -6.38 7.10
C ILE A 152 5.73 -5.26 8.07
N GLY A 153 6.33 -5.21 9.26
CA GLY A 153 5.91 -4.32 10.32
C GLY A 153 4.54 -4.71 10.93
N ALA A 154 4.13 -3.92 11.93
CA ALA A 154 2.87 -4.14 12.65
C ALA A 154 1.70 -3.32 12.08
N GLY A 155 1.96 -2.39 11.17
CA GLY A 155 0.96 -1.49 10.60
C GLY A 155 0.18 -2.10 9.45
N PHE A 156 0.83 -2.91 8.61
CA PHE A 156 0.17 -3.55 7.49
C PHE A 156 -0.81 -4.63 8.00
N GLY A 157 -2.03 -4.59 7.50
CA GLY A 157 -3.09 -5.51 7.89
C GLY A 157 -3.09 -6.78 7.04
N HIS A 158 -3.63 -6.65 5.83
CA HIS A 158 -3.79 -7.70 4.85
C HIS A 158 -4.24 -7.12 3.50
N PHE A 159 -4.21 -7.96 2.47
CA PHE A 159 -5.00 -7.77 1.25
C PHE A 159 -6.29 -8.59 1.33
N GLY A 160 -7.37 -8.14 0.69
CA GLY A 160 -8.63 -8.89 0.63
C GLY A 160 -8.87 -9.47 -0.76
N ILE A 161 -9.24 -10.75 -0.80
CA ILE A 161 -9.67 -11.45 -2.02
C ILE A 161 -11.08 -11.98 -1.81
N ALA A 162 -12.01 -11.49 -2.62
CA ALA A 162 -13.37 -11.97 -2.69
C ALA A 162 -13.47 -13.18 -3.64
N THR A 163 -14.19 -14.21 -3.20
CA THR A 163 -14.42 -15.45 -3.95
C THR A 163 -15.85 -15.92 -3.77
N ASP A 164 -16.34 -16.74 -4.69
CA ASP A 164 -17.68 -17.32 -4.61
C ASP A 164 -17.80 -18.37 -3.49
N ASP A 165 -16.71 -19.06 -3.16
CA ASP A 165 -16.67 -20.15 -2.17
C ASP A 165 -15.31 -20.14 -1.44
N VAL A 166 -15.33 -19.69 -0.17
CA VAL A 166 -14.09 -19.58 0.63
C VAL A 166 -13.54 -20.95 0.98
N ALA A 167 -14.39 -21.93 1.29
CA ALA A 167 -13.95 -23.25 1.70
C ALA A 167 -13.18 -23.93 0.56
N LYS A 168 -13.75 -23.93 -0.65
CA LYS A 168 -13.10 -24.47 -1.84
C LYS A 168 -11.80 -23.75 -2.20
N THR A 169 -11.78 -22.42 -2.07
CA THR A 169 -10.58 -21.61 -2.33
C THR A 169 -9.46 -21.98 -1.35
N VAL A 170 -9.78 -22.11 -0.06
CA VAL A 170 -8.80 -22.49 0.97
C VAL A 170 -8.30 -23.93 0.78
N GLU A 171 -9.16 -24.86 0.39
CA GLU A 171 -8.74 -26.23 0.06
C GLU A 171 -7.76 -26.27 -1.11
N LEU A 172 -8.00 -25.48 -2.16
CA LEU A 172 -7.06 -25.34 -3.28
C LEU A 172 -5.71 -24.78 -2.82
N ILE A 173 -5.73 -23.68 -2.04
CA ILE A 173 -4.51 -23.06 -1.50
C ILE A 173 -3.73 -24.08 -0.66
N ARG A 174 -4.41 -24.82 0.22
CA ARG A 174 -3.79 -25.86 1.06
C ARG A 174 -3.19 -26.99 0.21
N ALA A 175 -3.90 -27.46 -0.80
CA ALA A 175 -3.43 -28.52 -1.70
C ALA A 175 -2.19 -28.10 -2.50
N LYS A 176 -2.03 -26.79 -2.75
CA LYS A 176 -0.86 -26.18 -3.41
C LYS A 176 0.27 -25.80 -2.45
N GLY A 177 0.14 -26.14 -1.16
CA GLY A 177 1.16 -25.89 -0.13
C GLY A 177 1.12 -24.49 0.47
N GLY A 178 0.06 -23.72 0.23
CA GLY A 178 -0.15 -22.42 0.87
C GLY A 178 -0.49 -22.52 2.35
N LYS A 179 -0.09 -21.50 3.11
CA LYS A 179 -0.26 -21.47 4.56
C LYS A 179 -1.62 -20.87 4.93
N VAL A 180 -2.49 -21.69 5.51
CA VAL A 180 -3.76 -21.23 6.10
C VAL A 180 -3.52 -20.86 7.56
N THR A 181 -3.76 -19.61 7.93
CA THR A 181 -3.56 -19.09 9.29
C THR A 181 -4.86 -18.89 10.06
N ARG A 182 -5.99 -18.89 9.34
CA ARG A 182 -7.32 -19.03 9.93
C ARG A 182 -8.22 -19.79 8.97
N GLU A 183 -8.82 -20.86 9.48
CA GLU A 183 -9.76 -21.68 8.72
C GLU A 183 -11.05 -20.92 8.35
N PRO A 184 -11.72 -21.31 7.24
CA PRO A 184 -12.99 -20.73 6.83
C PRO A 184 -14.02 -20.75 7.96
N GLY A 185 -14.63 -19.60 8.19
CA GLY A 185 -15.72 -19.46 9.13
C GLY A 185 -16.25 -18.04 9.21
N PRO A 186 -17.40 -17.83 9.84
CA PRO A 186 -17.96 -16.49 9.98
C PRO A 186 -16.96 -15.55 10.66
N VAL A 187 -16.86 -14.32 10.18
CA VAL A 187 -16.16 -13.23 10.88
C VAL A 187 -16.73 -13.08 12.29
N LYS A 188 -15.85 -12.79 13.26
CA LYS A 188 -16.27 -12.58 14.65
C LYS A 188 -17.33 -11.46 14.71
N GLY A 189 -18.49 -11.80 15.25
CA GLY A 189 -19.65 -10.90 15.33
C GLY A 189 -20.36 -10.64 14.00
N GLY A 190 -20.11 -11.39 12.93
CA GLY A 190 -20.80 -11.25 11.64
C GLY A 190 -21.18 -12.58 11.00
N LYS A 191 -21.69 -12.52 9.77
CA LYS A 191 -22.14 -13.70 9.00
C LYS A 191 -21.26 -14.02 7.81
N THR A 192 -20.46 -13.07 7.34
CA THR A 192 -19.56 -13.26 6.19
C THR A 192 -18.54 -14.35 6.52
N VAL A 193 -18.49 -15.38 5.69
CA VAL A 193 -17.48 -16.44 5.79
C VAL A 193 -16.16 -15.87 5.28
N ILE A 194 -15.11 -16.00 6.10
CA ILE A 194 -13.77 -15.54 5.77
C ILE A 194 -12.73 -16.56 6.25
N ALA A 195 -11.56 -16.53 5.63
CA ALA A 195 -10.35 -17.25 6.03
C ALA A 195 -9.14 -16.33 5.94
N PHE A 196 -8.04 -16.70 6.57
CA PHE A 196 -6.76 -16.02 6.35
C PHE A 196 -5.71 -17.00 5.87
N ILE A 197 -4.94 -16.55 4.88
CA ILE A 197 -3.76 -17.25 4.38
C ILE A 197 -2.56 -16.31 4.44
N GLU A 198 -1.37 -16.89 4.45
CA GLU A 198 -0.10 -16.17 4.31
C GLU A 198 0.58 -16.59 3.02
N ASP A 199 1.13 -15.60 2.33
CA ASP A 199 1.92 -15.81 1.12
C ASP A 199 3.38 -16.18 1.44
N PRO A 200 4.25 -16.38 0.42
CA PRO A 200 5.65 -16.76 0.61
C PRO A 200 6.48 -15.83 1.50
N ASP A 201 6.17 -14.54 1.50
CA ASP A 201 6.89 -13.49 2.24
C ASP A 201 6.22 -13.18 3.60
N GLY A 202 5.04 -13.75 3.86
CA GLY A 202 4.28 -13.60 5.11
C GLY A 202 3.19 -12.55 5.06
N TYR A 203 2.90 -11.96 3.89
CA TYR A 203 1.76 -11.07 3.73
C TYR A 203 0.46 -11.85 3.94
N LYS A 204 -0.43 -11.25 4.73
CA LYS A 204 -1.73 -11.82 5.01
C LYS A 204 -2.70 -11.49 3.88
N PHE A 205 -3.48 -12.49 3.50
CA PHE A 205 -4.62 -12.33 2.61
C PHE A 205 -5.87 -12.80 3.35
N GLU A 206 -6.87 -11.93 3.47
CA GLU A 206 -8.23 -12.30 3.86
C GLU A 206 -8.93 -12.86 2.62
N ILE A 207 -9.39 -14.10 2.68
CA ILE A 207 -10.24 -14.69 1.65
C ILE A 207 -11.68 -14.55 2.15
N LEU A 208 -12.52 -13.80 1.46
CA LEU A 208 -13.89 -13.51 1.89
C LEU A 208 -14.94 -13.97 0.88
N GLU A 209 -16.05 -14.51 1.37
CA GLU A 209 -17.11 -15.03 0.52
C GLU A 209 -18.00 -13.89 0.03
N ARG A 210 -17.97 -13.65 -1.29
CA ARG A 210 -18.76 -12.64 -1.98
C ARG A 210 -18.97 -13.09 -3.43
N PRO A 211 -20.06 -13.80 -3.71
CA PRO A 211 -20.32 -14.32 -5.04
C PRO A 211 -20.49 -13.22 -6.11
N GLY A 212 -19.87 -13.41 -7.27
CA GLY A 212 -20.09 -12.58 -8.46
C GLY A 212 -19.51 -11.17 -8.40
N THR A 213 -18.51 -10.92 -7.56
CA THR A 213 -17.85 -9.60 -7.52
C THR A 213 -17.11 -9.32 -8.84
N PRO A 214 -17.19 -8.09 -9.38
CA PRO A 214 -16.39 -7.69 -10.55
C PRO A 214 -14.93 -7.38 -10.20
N GLU A 215 -14.61 -7.21 -8.91
CA GLU A 215 -13.27 -6.88 -8.42
C GLU A 215 -12.86 -7.82 -7.28
N PRO A 216 -12.33 -9.02 -7.59
CA PRO A 216 -11.94 -9.98 -6.56
C PRO A 216 -10.84 -9.45 -5.63
N LEU A 217 -9.84 -8.71 -6.13
CA LEU A 217 -8.85 -8.05 -5.29
C LEU A 217 -9.46 -6.78 -4.67
N CYS A 218 -10.18 -6.95 -3.57
CA CYS A 218 -11.14 -5.96 -3.11
C CYS A 218 -10.70 -5.10 -1.94
N GLN A 219 -9.59 -5.42 -1.24
CA GLN A 219 -9.19 -4.64 -0.07
C GLN A 219 -7.67 -4.49 0.07
N VAL A 220 -7.26 -3.34 0.58
CA VAL A 220 -5.97 -3.13 1.26
C VAL A 220 -6.30 -2.68 2.68
N MET A 221 -5.87 -3.42 3.70
CA MET A 221 -6.11 -3.06 5.10
C MET A 221 -4.86 -2.49 5.76
N LEU A 222 -4.98 -1.27 6.29
CA LEU A 222 -3.92 -0.57 7.01
C LEU A 222 -4.40 -0.21 8.42
N ARG A 223 -3.51 -0.38 9.42
CA ARG A 223 -3.78 0.09 10.78
C ARG A 223 -3.47 1.57 10.92
N VAL A 224 -4.32 2.26 11.67
CA VAL A 224 -4.20 3.70 11.97
C VAL A 224 -4.37 3.95 13.46
N GLY A 225 -3.72 5.00 13.97
CA GLY A 225 -3.75 5.38 15.37
C GLY A 225 -4.95 6.22 15.79
N ASP A 226 -5.62 6.85 14.82
CA ASP A 226 -6.84 7.64 15.02
C ASP A 226 -7.73 7.48 13.77
N LEU A 227 -8.84 6.76 13.94
CA LEU A 227 -9.71 6.42 12.82
C LEU A 227 -10.45 7.64 12.25
N ASP A 228 -10.88 8.57 13.10
CA ASP A 228 -11.66 9.74 12.65
C ASP A 228 -10.76 10.74 11.93
N ARG A 229 -9.52 10.92 12.41
CA ARG A 229 -8.49 11.67 11.69
C ARG A 229 -8.18 11.05 10.34
N ALA A 230 -8.01 9.73 10.28
CA ALA A 230 -7.73 9.04 9.03
C ALA A 230 -8.90 9.15 8.04
N ILE A 231 -10.14 8.88 8.47
CA ILE A 231 -11.34 9.07 7.62
C ILE A 231 -11.38 10.49 7.06
N SER A 232 -11.26 11.51 7.93
CA SER A 232 -11.29 12.93 7.53
C SER A 232 -10.20 13.25 6.50
N PHE A 233 -9.00 12.67 6.66
CA PHE A 233 -7.93 12.83 5.69
C PHE A 233 -8.27 12.21 4.32
N TYR A 234 -8.70 10.94 4.29
CA TYR A 234 -9.01 10.26 3.03
C TYR A 234 -10.24 10.87 2.33
N GLU A 235 -11.21 11.42 3.06
CA GLU A 235 -12.34 12.15 2.47
C GLU A 235 -11.92 13.49 1.84
N LYS A 236 -11.05 14.25 2.52
CA LYS A 236 -10.65 15.60 2.07
C LYS A 236 -9.51 15.59 1.06
N ALA A 237 -8.43 14.88 1.37
CA ALA A 237 -7.22 14.82 0.56
C ALA A 237 -7.38 13.84 -0.61
N CYS A 238 -7.94 12.67 -0.32
CA CYS A 238 -8.03 11.57 -1.28
C CYS A 238 -9.38 11.54 -2.01
N GLY A 239 -10.38 12.32 -1.60
CA GLY A 239 -11.69 12.37 -2.25
C GLY A 239 -12.51 11.08 -2.10
N MET A 240 -12.09 10.18 -1.20
CA MET A 240 -12.79 8.92 -0.96
C MET A 240 -14.11 9.15 -0.22
N LYS A 241 -15.04 8.21 -0.36
CA LYS A 241 -16.25 8.15 0.47
C LYS A 241 -16.03 7.18 1.62
N LEU A 242 -16.55 7.52 2.81
CA LEU A 242 -16.76 6.54 3.86
C LEU A 242 -17.93 5.63 3.47
N LEU A 243 -17.61 4.40 3.07
CA LEU A 243 -18.60 3.42 2.61
C LEU A 243 -19.26 2.69 3.78
N ARG A 244 -18.47 2.41 4.81
CA ARG A 244 -18.91 1.70 6.01
C ARG A 244 -18.02 2.04 7.19
N LYS A 245 -18.60 2.25 8.37
CA LYS A 245 -17.88 2.31 9.65
C LYS A 245 -18.52 1.31 10.61
N ARG A 246 -17.71 0.49 11.28
CA ARG A 246 -18.20 -0.51 12.22
C ARG A 246 -17.31 -0.56 13.44
N ASP A 247 -17.92 -0.35 14.60
CA ASP A 247 -17.27 -0.52 15.89
C ASP A 247 -17.49 -1.93 16.45
N ASN A 248 -16.47 -2.46 17.12
CA ASN A 248 -16.50 -3.76 17.75
C ASN A 248 -15.85 -3.70 19.15
N PRO A 249 -16.60 -3.23 20.17
CA PRO A 249 -16.06 -3.02 21.51
C PRO A 249 -15.67 -4.32 22.23
N GLU A 250 -16.30 -5.45 21.90
CA GLU A 250 -15.96 -6.77 22.44
C GLU A 250 -14.51 -7.16 22.11
N TYR A 251 -14.09 -6.87 20.88
CA TYR A 251 -12.74 -7.17 20.38
C TYR A 251 -11.82 -5.93 20.31
N LYS A 252 -12.29 -4.79 20.83
CA LYS A 252 -11.53 -3.53 20.98
C LYS A 252 -10.94 -2.99 19.68
N TYR A 253 -11.71 -3.01 18.61
CA TYR A 253 -11.33 -2.39 17.35
C TYR A 253 -12.51 -1.71 16.64
N THR A 254 -12.20 -0.74 15.80
CA THR A 254 -13.15 -0.08 14.89
C THR A 254 -12.56 -0.11 13.49
N VAL A 255 -13.40 -0.41 12.49
CA VAL A 255 -13.00 -0.41 11.07
C VAL A 255 -13.77 0.62 10.26
N ALA A 256 -13.13 1.16 9.23
CA ALA A 256 -13.75 2.00 8.22
C ALA A 256 -13.33 1.54 6.82
N MET A 257 -14.30 1.46 5.90
CA MET A 257 -14.08 1.17 4.48
C MET A 257 -14.14 2.48 3.70
N MET A 258 -13.07 2.81 3.02
CA MET A 258 -12.92 4.02 2.21
C MET A 258 -12.74 3.65 0.73
N GLY A 259 -13.41 4.33 -0.19
CA GLY A 259 -13.24 4.04 -1.62
C GLY A 259 -13.96 5.00 -2.55
N TYR A 260 -13.91 4.70 -3.85
CA TYR A 260 -14.48 5.52 -4.93
C TYR A 260 -15.80 4.98 -5.51
N GLY A 261 -16.21 3.78 -5.09
CA GLY A 261 -17.46 3.14 -5.52
C GLY A 261 -18.02 2.19 -4.46
N PRO A 262 -19.14 1.48 -4.74
CA PRO A 262 -19.71 0.49 -3.84
C PRO A 262 -18.68 -0.56 -3.39
N GLU A 263 -18.67 -0.88 -2.10
CA GLU A 263 -17.70 -1.80 -1.44
C GLU A 263 -17.71 -3.21 -2.05
N ASP A 264 -18.85 -3.66 -2.58
CA ASP A 264 -19.07 -4.97 -3.18
C ASP A 264 -18.57 -5.07 -4.64
N GLN A 265 -18.30 -3.92 -5.28
CA GLN A 265 -17.95 -3.83 -6.69
C GLN A 265 -16.57 -3.22 -6.96
N ASN A 266 -15.88 -2.70 -5.93
CA ASN A 266 -14.62 -1.98 -6.09
C ASN A 266 -13.61 -2.39 -5.04
N ALA A 267 -12.33 -2.18 -5.33
CA ALA A 267 -11.30 -2.18 -4.32
C ALA A 267 -11.53 -1.04 -3.31
N VAL A 268 -11.30 -1.32 -2.03
CA VAL A 268 -11.42 -0.36 -0.93
C VAL A 268 -10.17 -0.33 -0.07
N LEU A 269 -9.95 0.79 0.59
CA LEU A 269 -9.00 0.93 1.67
C LEU A 269 -9.73 0.66 2.99
N GLU A 270 -9.38 -0.43 3.66
CA GLU A 270 -9.84 -0.70 5.02
C GLU A 270 -8.89 -0.06 6.03
N LEU A 271 -9.42 0.78 6.91
CA LEU A 271 -8.69 1.40 8.00
C LEU A 271 -9.12 0.74 9.31
N THR A 272 -8.16 0.16 10.03
CA THR A 272 -8.42 -0.47 11.33
C THR A 272 -7.76 0.31 12.46
N TYR A 273 -8.57 0.71 13.44
CA TYR A 273 -8.10 1.25 14.71
C TYR A 273 -8.29 0.22 15.81
N ASN A 274 -7.22 -0.06 16.58
CA ASN A 274 -7.30 -0.87 17.80
C ASN A 274 -7.27 0.06 19.02
N TYR A 275 -8.14 -0.20 20.00
CA TYR A 275 -8.35 0.75 21.09
C TYR A 275 -7.06 1.01 21.88
N GLY A 276 -6.68 2.29 21.98
CA GLY A 276 -5.50 2.74 22.71
C GLY A 276 -4.17 2.49 22.00
N VAL A 277 -4.18 1.96 20.77
CA VAL A 277 -2.95 1.77 19.98
C VAL A 277 -2.87 2.86 18.93
N THR A 278 -1.96 3.81 19.15
CA THR A 278 -1.86 5.05 18.36
C THR A 278 -0.72 5.04 17.34
N GLU A 279 0.18 4.07 17.41
CA GLU A 279 1.36 3.98 16.55
C GLU A 279 1.60 2.53 16.13
N TYR A 280 2.07 2.36 14.90
CA TYR A 280 2.46 1.07 14.36
C TYR A 280 3.73 1.23 13.55
N ASP A 281 4.65 0.28 13.73
CA ASP A 281 5.78 0.13 12.83
C ASP A 281 5.29 -0.23 11.42
N LYS A 282 5.84 0.46 10.43
CA LYS A 282 5.45 0.33 9.02
C LYS A 282 6.22 -0.76 8.30
N GLY A 283 7.32 -1.22 8.90
CA GLY A 283 8.24 -2.13 8.25
C GLY A 283 8.88 -1.52 7.00
N SER A 284 9.47 -2.38 6.19
CA SER A 284 10.11 -2.07 4.91
C SER A 284 9.48 -2.82 3.73
N ALA A 285 8.47 -3.65 3.94
CA ALA A 285 7.91 -4.51 2.91
C ALA A 285 6.82 -3.81 2.07
N TYR A 286 5.74 -3.32 2.69
CA TYR A 286 4.73 -2.51 2.01
C TYR A 286 5.36 -1.19 1.52
N ALA A 287 5.06 -0.77 0.29
CA ALA A 287 5.59 0.46 -0.28
C ALA A 287 4.54 1.57 -0.33
N GLN A 288 3.47 1.39 -1.12
CA GLN A 288 2.43 2.40 -1.33
C GLN A 288 1.19 1.84 -2.01
N ILE A 289 0.10 2.62 -2.02
CA ILE A 289 -1.02 2.41 -2.93
C ILE A 289 -1.01 3.49 -4.01
N ALA A 290 -1.26 3.11 -5.25
CA ALA A 290 -1.36 4.02 -6.39
C ALA A 290 -2.82 4.38 -6.68
N ILE A 291 -3.06 5.67 -6.92
CA ILE A 291 -4.39 6.24 -7.14
C ILE A 291 -4.38 7.08 -8.40
N GLY A 292 -5.27 6.79 -9.34
CA GLY A 292 -5.48 7.61 -10.54
C GLY A 292 -6.12 8.95 -10.20
N THR A 293 -5.74 10.01 -10.91
CA THR A 293 -6.33 11.35 -10.83
C THR A 293 -6.23 12.03 -12.18
N ASP A 294 -7.16 12.93 -12.50
CA ASP A 294 -7.07 13.74 -13.73
C ASP A 294 -6.06 14.89 -13.58
N ASP A 295 -5.65 15.25 -12.35
CA ASP A 295 -4.69 16.33 -12.12
C ASP A 295 -3.86 16.10 -10.84
N VAL A 296 -2.61 15.67 -11.03
CA VAL A 296 -1.66 15.45 -9.93
C VAL A 296 -1.23 16.74 -9.23
N TYR A 297 -1.31 17.90 -9.90
CA TYR A 297 -0.92 19.19 -9.32
C TYR A 297 -1.99 19.69 -8.36
N LYS A 298 -3.26 19.68 -8.78
CA LYS A 298 -4.39 19.97 -7.89
C LYS A 298 -4.46 18.98 -6.74
N THR A 299 -4.19 17.70 -7.00
CA THR A 299 -4.11 16.70 -5.93
C THR A 299 -3.05 17.06 -4.87
N ALA A 300 -1.84 17.43 -5.29
CA ALA A 300 -0.79 17.84 -4.36
C ALA A 300 -1.19 19.06 -3.53
N GLU A 301 -1.91 20.02 -4.12
CA GLU A 301 -2.44 21.19 -3.41
C GLU A 301 -3.49 20.80 -2.36
N VAL A 302 -4.49 19.98 -2.72
CA VAL A 302 -5.53 19.55 -1.78
C VAL A 302 -4.92 18.80 -0.59
N VAL A 303 -3.90 17.98 -0.83
CA VAL A 303 -3.21 17.24 0.24
C VAL A 303 -2.55 18.19 1.23
N LYS A 304 -1.88 19.25 0.74
CA LYS A 304 -1.27 20.29 1.60
C LYS A 304 -2.33 20.99 2.45
N LEU A 305 -3.52 21.27 1.89
CA LEU A 305 -4.64 21.89 2.60
C LEU A 305 -5.34 20.95 3.60
N SER A 306 -5.16 19.63 3.46
CA SER A 306 -5.83 18.61 4.28
C SER A 306 -4.98 18.09 5.45
N GLY A 307 -3.79 18.67 5.68
CA GLY A 307 -2.87 18.24 6.73
C GLY A 307 -2.03 17.00 6.37
N GLY A 308 -2.01 16.59 5.10
CA GLY A 308 -1.10 15.55 4.60
C GLY A 308 0.26 16.11 4.24
N LYS A 309 1.23 15.21 4.07
CA LYS A 309 2.58 15.57 3.66
C LYS A 309 2.82 15.16 2.21
N VAL A 310 3.10 16.12 1.34
CA VAL A 310 3.65 15.83 0.00
C VAL A 310 5.13 15.47 0.17
N VAL A 311 5.50 14.26 -0.23
CA VAL A 311 6.89 13.74 -0.17
C VAL A 311 7.55 13.66 -1.54
N ARG A 312 6.77 13.78 -2.61
CA ARG A 312 7.26 14.06 -3.96
C ARG A 312 6.32 15.09 -4.56
N GLU A 313 6.85 16.26 -4.92
CA GLU A 313 6.07 17.30 -5.60
C GLU A 313 5.53 16.80 -6.95
N ALA A 314 4.40 17.36 -7.35
CA ALA A 314 3.73 16.99 -8.59
C ALA A 314 4.62 17.31 -9.81
N GLY A 315 4.77 16.34 -10.70
CA GLY A 315 5.51 16.52 -11.94
C GLY A 315 5.81 15.22 -12.68
N PRO A 316 6.35 15.30 -13.90
CA PRO A 316 6.71 14.15 -14.70
C PRO A 316 7.88 13.38 -14.07
N LEU A 317 7.84 12.05 -14.13
CA LEU A 317 9.00 11.21 -13.85
C LEU A 317 10.07 11.40 -14.93
N PRO A 318 11.36 11.56 -14.57
CA PRO A 318 12.45 11.57 -15.53
C PRO A 318 12.43 10.29 -16.40
N GLY A 319 12.67 10.44 -17.70
CA GLY A 319 12.68 9.33 -18.65
C GLY A 319 11.31 8.99 -19.21
N ILE A 320 10.36 8.57 -18.35
CA ILE A 320 9.04 8.08 -18.79
C ILE A 320 7.99 9.19 -18.97
N GLY A 321 8.18 10.36 -18.35
CA GLY A 321 7.28 11.50 -18.51
C GLY A 321 5.95 11.40 -17.74
N THR A 322 5.63 10.24 -17.17
CA THR A 322 4.41 10.01 -16.36
C THR A 322 4.33 10.98 -15.19
N LYS A 323 3.27 11.78 -15.15
CA LYS A 323 3.04 12.76 -14.10
C LYS A 323 2.56 12.07 -12.83
N ILE A 324 3.27 12.30 -11.72
CA ILE A 324 2.91 11.77 -10.40
C ILE A 324 3.07 12.82 -9.30
N THR A 325 2.40 12.59 -8.16
CA THR A 325 2.75 13.18 -6.86
C THR A 325 2.71 12.08 -5.80
N ALA A 326 3.56 12.16 -4.77
CA ALA A 326 3.57 11.18 -3.69
C ALA A 326 3.32 11.84 -2.35
N ILE A 327 2.52 11.20 -1.51
CA ILE A 327 2.06 11.74 -0.24
C ILE A 327 2.25 10.75 0.89
N LEU A 328 2.28 11.25 2.12
CA LEU A 328 2.05 10.47 3.34
C LEU A 328 0.76 10.94 4.00
N ASP A 329 -0.04 9.98 4.44
CA ASP A 329 -1.18 10.22 5.31
C ASP A 329 -0.72 10.58 6.75
N PRO A 330 -1.63 10.95 7.66
CA PRO A 330 -1.29 11.31 9.04
C PRO A 330 -0.57 10.21 9.84
N ASP A 331 -0.68 8.95 9.41
CA ASP A 331 -0.07 7.79 10.06
C ASP A 331 1.23 7.36 9.36
N GLY A 332 1.62 8.03 8.27
CA GLY A 332 2.83 7.78 7.51
C GLY A 332 2.67 6.75 6.39
N TRP A 333 1.44 6.35 6.03
CA TRP A 333 1.22 5.48 4.88
C TRP A 333 1.37 6.26 3.59
N LYS A 334 2.15 5.69 2.66
CA LYS A 334 2.43 6.32 1.38
C LYS A 334 1.35 6.02 0.37
N SER A 335 0.91 7.06 -0.34
CA SER A 335 0.11 6.94 -1.56
C SER A 335 0.80 7.69 -2.70
N VAL A 336 0.70 7.16 -3.91
CA VAL A 336 1.18 7.83 -5.14
C VAL A 336 -0.01 8.11 -6.03
N PHE A 337 -0.22 9.38 -6.35
CA PHE A 337 -1.21 9.77 -7.33
C PHE A 337 -0.58 9.84 -8.70
N VAL A 338 -1.22 9.19 -9.67
CA VAL A 338 -0.75 9.05 -11.05
C VAL A 338 -1.78 9.67 -11.97
N ASP A 339 -1.32 10.45 -12.94
CA ASP A 339 -2.18 11.01 -13.97
C ASP A 339 -2.85 9.89 -14.79
N ASN A 340 -4.19 9.92 -14.89
CA ASN A 340 -4.96 8.86 -15.54
C ASN A 340 -4.57 8.64 -17.00
N ILE A 341 -4.28 9.72 -17.73
CA ILE A 341 -3.91 9.65 -19.16
C ILE A 341 -2.51 9.05 -19.30
N ASP A 342 -1.56 9.45 -18.45
CA ASP A 342 -0.22 8.89 -18.50
C ASP A 342 -0.17 7.44 -18.03
N PHE A 343 -0.95 7.07 -17.00
CA PHE A 343 -1.06 5.67 -16.57
C PHE A 343 -1.52 4.77 -17.71
N ALA A 344 -2.53 5.18 -18.48
CA ALA A 344 -3.01 4.40 -19.62
C ALA A 344 -1.92 4.16 -20.68
N LYS A 345 -1.02 5.13 -20.90
CA LYS A 345 0.12 4.96 -21.84
C LYS A 345 1.16 3.95 -21.35
N GLU A 346 1.24 3.68 -20.06
CA GLU A 346 2.16 2.67 -19.51
C GLU A 346 1.65 1.23 -19.67
N LEU A 347 0.39 1.06 -20.07
CA LEU A 347 -0.23 -0.25 -20.27
C LEU A 347 -0.13 -0.75 -21.72
N GLU A 348 0.19 0.14 -22.67
CA GLU A 348 0.43 -0.16 -24.10
C GLU A 348 1.81 -0.79 -24.35
#